data_AF-A0A937KRF1-F1
#
_entry.id   AF-A0A937KRF1-F1
#
_cell.length_a   1.000
_cell.length_b   1.000
_cell.length_c   1.000
_cell.angle_alpha   90.00
_cell.angle_beta   90.00
_cell.angle_gamma   90.00
#
_symmetry.space_group_name_H-M   'P 1'
#
loop_
_entity.id
_entity.type
_entity.pdbx_description
1 polymer ?
#
loop_
_entity_poly.entity_id
_entity_poly.type
_entity_poly.pdbx_seq_one_letter_code
_entity_poly.pdbx_strand_id
1 'polypeptide(L)'
;MLEKKSLVGLVPYQEKDSSVFFGREKEVENLLQIIQKNKLITLTGPSGSGKSSLINAGLVPRLRKGFLGQSGKKWSICKFRPGVSPIDNMIGALTTSGVFNKDRRSNTEDFLNYKKIIEEDRALSLSKIYTNSEIYNNQNLLIIVDQLEDLFLFDSFESSKPGEDQLLFEIISRTARMKETSIYFLICLQTEHISGLSAFSSIQELFNKSQYAIPNFGAEGLKKNIRKNFTERG
;
A
#
# COMPACT_ATOMS: atom_id res chain seq x y z
N MET A 1 1.47 43.55 1.32
CA MET A 1 1.22 42.47 2.29
C MET A 1 1.17 41.17 1.50
N LEU A 2 2.27 40.43 1.46
CA LEU A 2 2.34 39.14 0.76
C LEU A 2 1.69 38.10 1.66
N GLU A 3 0.57 37.55 1.21
CA GLU A 3 -0.12 36.47 1.89
C GLU A 3 0.81 35.28 2.07
N LYS A 4 0.80 34.78 3.31
CA LYS A 4 1.53 33.63 3.80
C LYS A 4 1.01 32.39 3.07
N LYS A 5 1.56 32.09 1.89
CA LYS A 5 1.30 30.86 1.15
C LYS A 5 1.68 29.70 2.06
N SER A 6 0.68 29.01 2.62
CA SER A 6 0.92 27.78 3.37
C SER A 6 1.68 26.82 2.46
N LEU A 7 2.67 26.13 3.00
CA LEU A 7 3.48 25.15 2.28
C LEU A 7 2.58 23.95 1.95
N VAL A 8 1.80 24.06 0.87
CA VAL A 8 1.12 22.93 0.24
C VAL A 8 2.20 21.93 -0.12
N GLY A 9 2.21 20.78 0.54
CA GLY A 9 3.18 19.71 0.30
C GLY A 9 3.25 19.35 -1.18
N LEU A 10 4.43 18.92 -1.64
CA LEU A 10 4.63 18.49 -3.02
C LEU A 10 3.58 17.42 -3.38
N VAL A 11 2.86 17.62 -4.48
CA VAL A 11 1.90 16.65 -5.00
C VAL A 11 2.67 15.37 -5.36
N PRO A 12 2.28 14.20 -4.85
CA PRO A 12 2.99 12.97 -5.16
C PRO A 12 2.82 12.62 -6.64
N TYR A 13 3.90 12.12 -7.25
CA TYR A 13 3.86 11.59 -8.61
C TYR A 13 2.85 10.44 -8.70
N GLN A 14 2.17 10.36 -9.84
CA GLN A 14 1.15 9.36 -10.15
C GLN A 14 1.68 8.35 -11.18
N GLU A 15 0.94 7.28 -11.45
CA GLU A 15 1.32 6.25 -12.42
C GLU A 15 1.64 6.82 -13.82
N LYS A 16 0.86 7.82 -14.25
CA LYS A 16 1.06 8.54 -15.52
C LYS A 16 2.39 9.29 -15.59
N ASP A 17 2.99 9.63 -14.45
CA ASP A 17 4.24 10.36 -14.37
C ASP A 17 5.46 9.43 -14.35
N SER A 18 5.27 8.11 -14.54
CA SER A 18 6.37 7.13 -14.48
C SER A 18 7.50 7.39 -15.47
N SER A 19 7.23 8.04 -16.60
CA SER A 19 8.25 8.40 -17.60
C SER A 19 9.15 9.55 -17.18
N VAL A 20 8.77 10.29 -16.13
CA VAL A 20 9.55 11.43 -15.59
C VAL A 20 10.02 11.19 -14.15
N PHE A 21 9.73 10.02 -13.58
CA PHE A 21 10.14 9.62 -12.25
C PHE A 21 11.49 8.89 -12.31
N PHE A 22 12.56 9.57 -11.88
CA PHE A 22 13.94 9.07 -11.95
C PHE A 22 14.66 9.11 -10.60
N GLY A 23 15.75 8.35 -10.48
CA GLY A 23 16.68 8.43 -9.36
C GLY A 23 16.23 7.64 -8.12
N ARG A 24 15.26 6.74 -8.31
CA ARG A 24 14.67 5.84 -7.30
C ARG A 24 14.58 4.39 -7.77
N GLU A 25 15.30 4.04 -8.83
CA GLU A 25 15.24 2.73 -9.48
C GLU A 25 15.72 1.63 -8.53
N LYS A 26 16.74 1.92 -7.72
CA LYS A 26 17.25 0.98 -6.70
C LYS A 26 16.19 0.69 -5.64
N GLU A 27 15.48 1.71 -5.15
CA GLU A 27 14.40 1.55 -4.20
C GLU A 27 13.27 0.71 -4.79
N VAL A 28 12.86 0.97 -6.03
CA VAL A 28 11.83 0.16 -6.72
C VAL A 28 12.30 -1.29 -6.84
N GLU A 29 13.55 -1.54 -7.22
CA GLU A 29 14.08 -2.90 -7.34
C GLU A 29 14.11 -3.64 -6.00
N ASN A 30 14.48 -2.97 -4.91
CA ASN A 30 14.44 -3.57 -3.58
C ASN A 30 13.00 -3.95 -3.18
N LEU A 31 12.01 -3.11 -3.47
CA LEU A 31 10.60 -3.43 -3.21
C LEU A 31 10.13 -4.65 -4.02
N LEU A 32 10.52 -4.74 -5.28
CA LEU A 32 10.22 -5.91 -6.13
C LEU A 32 10.85 -7.20 -5.59
N GLN A 33 12.08 -7.13 -5.07
CA GLN A 33 12.74 -8.27 -4.43
C GLN A 33 12.03 -8.70 -3.14
N ILE A 34 11.50 -7.76 -2.36
CA ILE A 34 10.72 -8.09 -1.16
C ILE A 34 9.40 -8.76 -1.57
N ILE A 35 8.68 -8.26 -2.59
CA ILE A 35 7.44 -8.87 -3.11
C ILE A 35 7.65 -10.33 -3.53
N GLN A 36 8.80 -10.68 -4.11
CA GLN A 36 9.08 -12.06 -4.50
C GLN A 36 9.21 -13.02 -3.31
N LYS A 37 9.63 -12.52 -2.14
CA LYS A 37 9.92 -13.33 -0.95
C LYS A 37 8.80 -13.27 0.09
N ASN A 38 8.09 -12.15 0.15
CA ASN A 38 7.12 -11.84 1.19
C ASN A 38 5.83 -11.28 0.59
N LYS A 39 4.69 -11.65 1.17
CA LYS A 39 3.37 -11.10 0.83
C LYS A 39 3.04 -9.80 1.56
N LEU A 40 3.96 -9.30 2.38
CA LEU A 40 3.85 -8.02 3.04
C LEU A 40 5.13 -7.23 2.75
N ILE A 41 5.01 -5.91 2.61
CA ILE A 41 6.10 -4.96 2.65
C ILE A 41 5.71 -3.84 3.60
N THR A 42 6.66 -3.37 4.41
CA THR A 42 6.48 -2.17 5.24
C THR A 42 7.44 -1.10 4.75
N LEU A 43 6.90 -0.12 4.02
CA LEU A 43 7.64 1.01 3.50
C LEU A 43 7.65 2.14 4.53
N THR A 44 8.82 2.42 5.10
CA THR A 44 8.98 3.49 6.09
C THR A 44 9.78 4.67 5.56
N GLY A 45 9.53 5.86 6.11
CA GLY A 45 10.27 7.07 5.78
C GLY A 45 9.58 8.32 6.34
N PRO A 46 10.30 9.44 6.54
CA PRO A 46 9.71 10.66 7.08
C PRO A 46 8.60 11.20 6.17
N SER A 47 7.78 12.11 6.69
CA SER A 47 6.82 12.86 5.86
C SER A 47 7.55 13.53 4.68
N GLY A 48 6.92 13.50 3.51
CA GLY A 48 7.52 14.07 2.29
C GLY A 48 8.70 13.30 1.68
N SER A 49 9.13 12.16 2.23
CA SER A 49 10.23 11.33 1.67
C SER A 49 9.98 10.73 0.28
N GLY A 50 8.75 10.85 -0.22
CA GLY A 50 8.34 10.35 -1.53
C GLY A 50 7.79 8.93 -1.54
N LYS A 51 7.34 8.37 -0.40
CA LYS A 51 6.70 7.03 -0.31
C LYS A 51 5.62 6.83 -1.38
N SER A 52 4.62 7.72 -1.42
CA SER A 52 3.52 7.62 -2.36
C SER A 52 3.99 7.77 -3.81
N SER A 53 4.95 8.66 -4.10
CA SER A 53 5.56 8.80 -5.43
C SER A 53 6.32 7.54 -5.87
N LEU A 54 7.11 6.96 -4.96
CA LEU A 54 7.86 5.71 -5.21
C LEU A 54 6.93 4.55 -5.56
N ILE A 55 5.80 4.45 -4.87
CA ILE A 55 4.79 3.43 -5.14
C ILE A 55 4.08 3.71 -6.46
N ASN A 56 3.49 4.90 -6.60
CA ASN A 56 2.60 5.22 -7.70
C ASN A 56 3.33 5.33 -9.04
N ALA A 57 4.50 5.98 -9.07
CA ALA A 57 5.25 6.25 -10.30
C ALA A 57 6.43 5.30 -10.52
N GLY A 58 6.84 4.57 -9.48
CA GLY A 58 7.92 3.57 -9.55
C GLY A 58 7.39 2.14 -9.55
N LEU A 59 6.89 1.67 -8.41
CA LEU A 59 6.52 0.26 -8.20
C LEU A 59 5.32 -0.18 -9.04
N VAL A 60 4.19 0.51 -8.96
CA VAL A 60 2.94 0.13 -9.62
C VAL A 60 3.09 -0.01 -11.15
N PRO A 61 3.75 0.93 -11.86
CA PRO A 61 4.03 0.77 -13.29
C PRO A 61 4.84 -0.49 -13.60
N ARG A 62 5.82 -0.85 -12.76
CA ARG A 62 6.64 -2.05 -12.96
C ARG A 62 5.83 -3.33 -12.78
N LEU A 63 4.94 -3.37 -11.79
CA LEU A 63 4.02 -4.49 -11.60
C LEU A 63 3.07 -4.64 -12.80
N ARG A 64 2.45 -3.54 -13.24
CA ARG A 64 1.52 -3.53 -14.39
C ARG A 64 2.19 -3.86 -15.72
N LYS A 65 3.49 -3.57 -15.88
CA LYS A 65 4.30 -3.97 -17.05
C LYS A 65 4.65 -5.47 -17.09
N GLY A 66 4.14 -6.28 -16.15
CA GLY A 66 4.23 -7.73 -16.22
C GLY A 66 5.30 -8.34 -15.32
N PHE A 67 5.54 -7.75 -14.15
CA PHE A 67 6.36 -8.38 -13.13
C PHE A 67 5.74 -9.72 -12.70
N LEU A 68 6.57 -10.75 -12.53
CA LEU A 68 6.08 -12.10 -12.20
C LEU A 68 5.74 -12.19 -10.71
N GLY A 69 4.47 -12.44 -10.39
CA GLY A 69 3.99 -12.84 -9.06
C GLY A 69 3.48 -14.29 -9.05
N GLN A 70 2.87 -14.71 -7.95
CA GLN A 70 2.37 -16.07 -7.75
C GLN A 70 1.29 -16.47 -8.78
N SER A 71 0.36 -15.59 -9.14
CA SER A 71 -0.68 -15.81 -10.17
C SER A 71 -0.25 -15.29 -11.56
N GLY A 72 1.04 -15.34 -11.88
CA GLY A 72 1.56 -14.88 -13.18
C GLY A 72 1.87 -13.38 -13.23
N LYS A 73 1.75 -12.76 -14.42
CA LYS A 73 2.24 -11.39 -14.69
C LYS A 73 1.19 -10.29 -14.52
N LYS A 74 -0.09 -10.64 -14.32
CA LYS A 74 -1.17 -9.65 -14.19
C LYS A 74 -1.30 -9.21 -12.73
N TRP A 75 -1.52 -7.92 -12.52
CA TRP A 75 -1.66 -7.32 -11.19
C TRP A 75 -2.91 -6.44 -11.13
N SER A 76 -3.75 -6.70 -10.14
CA SER A 76 -4.79 -5.81 -9.64
C SER A 76 -4.24 -5.03 -8.46
N ILE A 77 -4.42 -3.71 -8.44
CA ILE A 77 -3.85 -2.83 -7.42
C ILE A 77 -4.98 -2.06 -6.74
N CYS A 78 -5.17 -2.29 -5.44
CA CYS A 78 -6.06 -1.53 -4.59
C CYS A 78 -5.23 -0.61 -3.69
N LYS A 79 -5.70 0.61 -3.44
CA LYS A 79 -5.06 1.53 -2.49
C LYS A 79 -6.13 2.16 -1.61
N PHE A 80 -5.88 2.19 -0.31
CA PHE A 80 -6.74 2.89 0.65
C PHE A 80 -5.92 3.51 1.77
N ARG A 81 -6.56 4.42 2.51
CA ARG A 81 -6.05 5.01 3.74
C ARG A 81 -6.96 4.58 4.88
N PRO A 82 -6.47 3.96 5.96
CA PRO A 82 -7.32 3.40 7.01
C PRO A 82 -8.24 4.43 7.67
N GLY A 83 -7.72 5.59 8.09
CA GLY A 83 -8.51 6.64 8.73
C GLY A 83 -9.27 6.15 9.98
N VAL A 84 -10.44 6.76 10.25
CA VAL A 84 -11.30 6.45 11.42
C VAL A 84 -12.16 5.19 11.27
N SER A 85 -12.25 4.63 10.06
CA SER A 85 -13.10 3.47 9.75
C SER A 85 -12.35 2.54 8.81
N PRO A 86 -11.28 1.88 9.30
CA PRO A 86 -10.35 1.14 8.46
C PRO A 86 -11.01 0.01 7.66
N ILE A 87 -12.01 -0.65 8.23
CA ILE A 87 -12.72 -1.74 7.56
C ILE A 87 -13.60 -1.18 6.43
N ASP A 88 -14.43 -0.17 6.72
CA ASP A 88 -15.30 0.45 5.72
C ASP A 88 -14.47 1.10 4.60
N ASN A 89 -13.33 1.72 4.92
CA ASN A 89 -12.42 2.32 3.93
C ASN A 89 -11.72 1.27 3.06
N MET A 90 -11.33 0.12 3.63
CA MET A 90 -10.78 -1.00 2.86
C MET A 90 -11.84 -1.57 1.89
N ILE A 91 -13.06 -1.84 2.36
CA ILE A 91 -14.16 -2.36 1.52
C ILE A 91 -14.50 -1.37 0.42
N GLY A 92 -14.63 -0.08 0.77
CA GLY A 92 -14.89 1.00 -0.19
C GLY A 92 -13.84 1.02 -1.30
N ALA A 93 -12.55 0.90 -0.97
CA ALA A 93 -11.50 0.87 -1.97
C ALA A 93 -11.54 -0.41 -2.84
N LEU A 94 -11.79 -1.58 -2.24
CA LEU A 94 -11.87 -2.86 -2.97
C LEU A 94 -13.02 -2.86 -4.00
N THR A 95 -14.16 -2.28 -3.63
CA THR A 95 -15.37 -2.23 -4.48
C THR A 95 -15.30 -1.13 -5.55
N THR A 96 -14.84 0.07 -5.19
CA THR A 96 -14.75 1.20 -6.12
C THR A 96 -13.63 1.04 -7.14
N SER A 97 -12.52 0.40 -6.78
CA SER A 97 -11.41 0.16 -7.72
C SER A 97 -11.68 -0.98 -8.71
N GLY A 98 -12.71 -1.80 -8.48
CA GLY A 98 -13.04 -2.93 -9.34
C GLY A 98 -11.94 -4.00 -9.39
N VAL A 99 -11.06 -4.05 -8.39
CA VAL A 99 -9.85 -4.89 -8.42
C VAL A 99 -10.12 -6.38 -8.52
N PHE A 100 -11.31 -6.82 -8.13
CA PHE A 100 -11.77 -8.20 -8.18
C PHE A 100 -12.45 -8.58 -9.51
N ASN A 101 -12.67 -7.62 -10.40
CA ASN A 101 -13.32 -7.81 -11.71
C ASN A 101 -12.28 -7.79 -12.83
N LYS A 102 -12.41 -8.67 -13.83
CA LYS A 102 -11.46 -8.73 -14.97
C LYS A 102 -11.48 -7.46 -15.81
N ASP A 103 -12.65 -6.83 -15.93
CA ASP A 103 -12.85 -5.58 -16.66
C ASP A 103 -12.50 -4.33 -15.83
N ARG A 104 -12.14 -4.52 -14.55
CA ARG A 104 -11.80 -3.47 -13.57
C ARG A 104 -12.90 -2.43 -13.38
N ARG A 105 -14.16 -2.78 -13.64
CA ARG A 105 -15.28 -1.89 -13.36
C ARG A 105 -15.60 -1.88 -11.88
N SER A 106 -15.90 -0.68 -11.36
CA SER A 106 -16.38 -0.51 -10.00
C SER A 106 -17.68 -1.28 -9.80
N ASN A 107 -17.83 -1.97 -8.68
CA ASN A 107 -19.10 -2.53 -8.26
C ASN A 107 -19.36 -2.17 -6.80
N THR A 108 -20.01 -1.05 -6.56
CA THR A 108 -20.30 -0.57 -5.20
C THR A 108 -21.40 -1.38 -4.52
N GLU A 109 -22.19 -2.16 -5.27
CA GLU A 109 -23.23 -3.04 -4.72
C GLU A 109 -22.62 -4.16 -3.86
N ASP A 110 -21.36 -4.54 -4.13
CA ASP A 110 -20.63 -5.54 -3.35
C ASP A 110 -20.25 -5.06 -1.94
N PHE A 111 -20.39 -3.77 -1.63
CA PHE A 111 -19.94 -3.22 -0.34
C PHE A 111 -20.60 -3.93 0.85
N LEU A 112 -21.92 -4.07 0.83
CA LEU A 112 -22.65 -4.71 1.92
C LEU A 112 -22.33 -6.20 2.03
N ASN A 113 -22.11 -6.86 0.89
CA ASN A 113 -21.73 -8.27 0.85
C ASN A 113 -20.33 -8.48 1.46
N TYR A 114 -19.35 -7.67 1.08
CA TYR A 114 -17.99 -7.75 1.62
C TYR A 114 -17.95 -7.41 3.11
N LYS A 115 -18.76 -6.44 3.54
CA LYS A 115 -18.93 -6.11 4.96
C LYS A 115 -19.41 -7.30 5.76
N LYS A 116 -20.47 -7.96 5.29
CA LYS A 116 -20.99 -9.19 5.90
C LYS A 116 -19.93 -10.29 5.99
N ILE A 117 -19.18 -10.53 4.90
CA ILE A 117 -18.08 -11.52 4.88
C ILE A 117 -16.98 -11.16 5.89
N ILE A 118 -16.65 -9.88 6.06
CA ILE A 118 -15.65 -9.43 7.05
C ILE A 118 -16.16 -9.64 8.48
N GLU A 119 -17.43 -9.36 8.75
CA GLU A 119 -18.04 -9.58 10.06
C GLU A 119 -18.11 -11.08 10.41
N GLU A 120 -18.47 -11.93 9.46
CA GLU A 120 -18.63 -13.38 9.64
C GLU A 120 -17.29 -14.15 9.66
N ASP A 121 -16.44 -13.96 8.64
CA ASP A 121 -15.21 -14.73 8.45
C ASP A 121 -13.97 -14.06 9.07
N ARG A 122 -14.09 -12.82 9.55
CA ARG A 122 -13.05 -12.06 10.24
C ARG A 122 -11.70 -12.10 9.51
N ALA A 123 -10.67 -12.69 10.11
CA ALA A 123 -9.32 -12.79 9.55
C ALA A 123 -9.23 -13.58 8.23
N LEU A 124 -10.22 -14.42 7.89
CA LEU A 124 -10.26 -15.19 6.65
C LEU A 124 -11.03 -14.50 5.53
N SER A 125 -11.74 -13.41 5.84
CA SER A 125 -12.66 -12.71 4.93
C SER A 125 -12.04 -12.36 3.58
N LEU A 126 -10.87 -11.71 3.57
CA LEU A 126 -10.22 -11.28 2.33
C LEU A 126 -9.81 -12.47 1.45
N SER A 127 -9.41 -13.59 2.04
CA SER A 127 -9.09 -14.81 1.28
C SER A 127 -10.33 -15.40 0.61
N LYS A 128 -11.49 -15.35 1.29
CA LYS A 128 -12.78 -15.79 0.77
C LYS A 128 -13.27 -14.88 -0.36
N ILE A 129 -13.20 -13.55 -0.15
CA ILE A 129 -13.52 -12.55 -1.18
C ILE A 129 -12.66 -12.78 -2.43
N TYR A 130 -11.34 -12.92 -2.26
CA TYR A 130 -10.42 -13.16 -3.36
C TYR A 130 -10.70 -14.48 -4.09
N THR A 131 -10.96 -15.57 -3.36
CA THR A 131 -11.22 -16.90 -3.96
C THR A 131 -12.51 -16.93 -4.76
N ASN A 132 -13.51 -16.14 -4.35
CA ASN A 132 -14.78 -16.02 -5.06
C ASN A 132 -14.76 -14.96 -6.19
N SER A 133 -13.63 -14.29 -6.41
CA SER A 133 -13.51 -13.22 -7.42
C SER A 133 -13.10 -13.75 -8.80
N GLU A 134 -13.33 -12.94 -9.84
CA GLU A 134 -12.92 -13.29 -11.20
C GLU A 134 -11.40 -13.33 -11.39
N ILE A 135 -10.64 -12.70 -10.49
CA ILE A 135 -9.18 -12.65 -10.55
C ILE A 135 -8.50 -13.84 -9.86
N TYR A 136 -9.25 -14.70 -9.17
CA TYR A 136 -8.72 -15.90 -8.52
C TYR A 136 -7.92 -16.75 -9.52
N ASN A 137 -6.69 -17.13 -9.15
CA ASN A 137 -5.70 -17.85 -9.99
C ASN A 137 -5.36 -17.19 -11.35
N ASN A 138 -5.78 -15.95 -11.59
CA ASN A 138 -5.59 -15.25 -12.85
C ASN A 138 -4.76 -13.96 -12.72
N GLN A 139 -4.81 -13.29 -11.56
CA GLN A 139 -4.04 -12.08 -11.27
C GLN A 139 -3.54 -12.09 -9.83
N ASN A 140 -2.45 -11.37 -9.59
CA ASN A 140 -1.99 -11.03 -8.25
C ASN A 140 -2.77 -9.81 -7.76
N LEU A 141 -3.12 -9.76 -6.48
CA LEU A 141 -3.71 -8.59 -5.85
C LEU A 141 -2.66 -7.91 -4.96
N LEU A 142 -2.35 -6.63 -5.21
CA LEU A 142 -1.62 -5.79 -4.27
C LEU A 142 -2.59 -4.82 -3.59
N ILE A 143 -2.62 -4.83 -2.27
CA ILE A 143 -3.35 -3.88 -1.44
C ILE A 143 -2.36 -2.92 -0.78
N ILE A 144 -2.43 -1.65 -1.14
CA ILE A 144 -1.61 -0.59 -0.59
C ILE A 144 -2.38 0.08 0.55
N VAL A 145 -1.84 -0.03 1.76
CA VAL A 145 -2.33 0.68 2.95
C VAL A 145 -1.48 1.93 3.11
N ASP A 146 -2.00 3.08 2.69
CA ASP A 146 -1.28 4.37 2.78
C ASP A 146 -1.55 5.05 4.12
N GLN A 147 -0.55 5.76 4.65
CA GLN A 147 -0.62 6.51 5.91
C GLN A 147 -1.22 5.69 7.07
N LEU A 148 -0.62 4.53 7.37
CA LEU A 148 -1.09 3.67 8.46
C LEU A 148 -1.04 4.38 9.82
N GLU A 149 -0.15 5.35 10.00
CA GLU A 149 -0.03 6.17 11.22
C GLU A 149 -1.34 6.82 11.66
N ASP A 150 -2.29 7.02 10.75
CA ASP A 150 -3.65 7.47 11.06
C ASP A 150 -4.32 6.65 12.17
N LEU A 151 -4.13 5.33 12.17
CA LEU A 151 -4.72 4.44 13.17
C LEU A 151 -4.26 4.81 14.58
N PHE A 152 -2.98 5.17 14.73
CA PHE A 152 -2.41 5.53 16.03
C PHE A 152 -2.76 6.97 16.45
N LEU A 153 -3.02 7.84 15.47
CA LEU A 153 -3.37 9.23 15.72
C LEU A 153 -4.86 9.37 16.09
N PHE A 154 -5.75 8.62 15.43
CA PHE A 154 -7.20 8.72 15.65
C PHE A 154 -7.70 7.97 16.89
N ASP A 155 -6.96 6.98 17.38
CA ASP A 155 -7.24 6.33 18.67
C ASP A 155 -7.22 7.34 19.83
N SER A 156 -6.47 8.44 19.69
CA SER A 156 -6.45 9.54 20.66
C SER A 156 -7.68 10.45 20.64
N PHE A 157 -8.60 10.30 19.68
CA PHE A 157 -9.75 11.20 19.46
C PHE A 157 -11.13 10.51 19.60
N GLU A 158 -11.23 9.35 20.27
CA GLU A 158 -12.49 8.62 20.58
C GLU A 158 -13.40 8.31 19.36
N SER A 159 -12.87 8.38 18.13
CA SER A 159 -13.68 8.33 16.89
C SER A 159 -13.56 7.03 16.10
N SER A 160 -12.68 6.11 16.51
CA SER A 160 -12.57 4.77 15.92
C SER A 160 -13.60 3.83 16.53
N LYS A 161 -14.25 3.00 15.70
CA LYS A 161 -15.10 1.92 16.19
C LYS A 161 -14.23 0.90 16.94
N PRO A 162 -14.60 0.49 18.17
CA PRO A 162 -13.79 -0.43 18.97
C PRO A 162 -13.44 -1.71 18.20
N GLY A 163 -12.15 -1.99 18.06
CA GLY A 163 -11.64 -3.25 17.51
C GLY A 163 -11.55 -3.35 15.98
N GLU A 164 -11.92 -2.33 15.20
CA GLU A 164 -11.74 -2.35 13.74
C GLU A 164 -10.26 -2.37 13.33
N ASP A 165 -9.40 -1.63 14.03
CA ASP A 165 -7.95 -1.62 13.81
C ASP A 165 -7.35 -3.02 14.01
N GLN A 166 -7.73 -3.65 15.13
CA GLN A 166 -7.33 -5.01 15.47
C GLN A 166 -7.79 -6.01 14.39
N LEU A 167 -9.04 -5.88 13.92
CA LEU A 167 -9.58 -6.71 12.85
C LEU A 167 -8.81 -6.50 11.53
N LEU A 168 -8.47 -5.26 11.17
CA LEU A 168 -7.67 -4.98 9.98
C LEU A 168 -6.31 -5.68 10.06
N PHE A 169 -5.60 -5.57 11.18
CA PHE A 169 -4.31 -6.24 11.38
C PHE A 169 -4.43 -7.77 11.40
N GLU A 170 -5.51 -8.33 11.97
CA GLU A 170 -5.81 -9.76 11.89
C GLU A 170 -5.99 -10.23 10.45
N ILE A 171 -6.76 -9.51 9.64
CA ILE A 171 -6.96 -9.80 8.21
C ILE A 171 -5.64 -9.75 7.45
N ILE A 172 -4.85 -8.69 7.62
CA ILE A 172 -3.57 -8.52 6.93
C ILE A 172 -2.61 -9.63 7.33
N SER A 173 -2.43 -9.89 8.63
CA SER A 173 -1.50 -10.90 9.12
C SER A 173 -1.89 -12.29 8.66
N ARG A 174 -3.17 -12.66 8.79
CA ARG A 174 -3.65 -13.98 8.39
C ARG A 174 -3.52 -14.18 6.89
N THR A 175 -3.89 -13.18 6.10
CA THR A 175 -3.84 -13.25 4.63
C THR A 175 -2.41 -13.31 4.12
N ALA A 176 -1.48 -12.50 4.66
CA ALA A 176 -0.08 -12.49 4.24
C ALA A 176 0.64 -13.82 4.53
N ARG A 177 0.15 -14.63 5.47
CA ARG A 177 0.70 -15.95 5.82
C ARG A 177 0.12 -17.10 4.98
N MET A 178 -1.00 -16.90 4.30
CA MET A 178 -1.61 -17.92 3.43
C MET A 178 -0.76 -18.13 2.19
N LYS A 179 -0.44 -19.38 1.86
CA LYS A 179 0.41 -19.69 0.69
C LYS A 179 -0.42 -19.79 -0.59
N GLU A 180 -1.71 -20.12 -0.45
CA GLU A 180 -2.64 -20.46 -1.51
C GLU A 180 -3.17 -19.21 -2.24
N THR A 181 -3.13 -18.03 -1.61
CA THR A 181 -3.68 -16.79 -2.16
C THR A 181 -2.59 -15.89 -2.73
N SER A 182 -2.76 -15.34 -3.93
CA SER A 182 -1.81 -14.39 -4.51
C SER A 182 -2.13 -12.95 -4.10
N ILE A 183 -2.29 -12.74 -2.78
CA ILE A 183 -2.62 -11.44 -2.18
C ILE A 183 -1.37 -10.90 -1.47
N TYR A 184 -1.03 -9.66 -1.80
CA TYR A 184 0.13 -8.95 -1.32
C TYR A 184 -0.30 -7.64 -0.66
N PHE A 185 0.45 -7.19 0.33
CA PHE A 185 0.24 -5.93 1.02
C PHE A 185 1.48 -5.05 0.95
N LEU A 186 1.28 -3.76 0.76
CA LEU A 186 2.30 -2.73 0.96
C LEU A 186 1.76 -1.71 1.94
N ILE A 187 2.35 -1.67 3.12
CA ILE A 187 1.98 -0.76 4.19
C ILE A 187 2.96 0.42 4.21
N CYS A 188 2.43 1.63 4.14
CA CYS A 188 3.20 2.86 4.28
C CYS A 188 3.08 3.38 5.70
N LEU A 189 4.23 3.69 6.30
CA LEU A 189 4.28 4.23 7.66
C LEU A 189 5.36 5.30 7.77
N GLN A 190 5.09 6.36 8.54
CA GLN A 190 6.11 7.33 8.94
C GLN A 190 7.07 6.74 9.98
N THR A 191 8.36 7.05 9.87
CA THR A 191 9.40 6.40 10.69
C THR A 191 9.19 6.63 12.19
N GLU A 192 8.73 7.82 12.58
CA GLU A 192 8.40 8.17 13.96
C GLU A 192 7.23 7.37 14.56
N HIS A 193 6.37 6.81 13.72
CA HIS A 193 5.17 6.07 14.14
C HIS A 193 5.37 4.54 14.16
N ILE A 194 6.59 4.04 13.91
CA ILE A 194 6.91 2.61 13.92
C ILE A 194 6.58 1.95 15.27
N SER A 195 6.80 2.66 16.38
CA SER A 195 6.49 2.15 17.72
C SER A 195 5.01 1.82 17.93
N GLY A 196 4.10 2.49 17.20
CA GLY A 196 2.66 2.19 17.23
C GLY A 196 2.32 0.76 16.80
N LEU A 197 3.16 0.15 15.96
CA LEU A 197 2.99 -1.25 15.54
C LEU A 197 3.20 -2.26 16.69
N SER A 198 3.85 -1.85 17.78
CA SER A 198 4.11 -2.73 18.92
C SER A 198 2.82 -3.20 19.61
N ALA A 199 1.73 -2.45 19.48
CA ALA A 199 0.41 -2.84 19.99
C ALA A 199 -0.18 -4.07 19.27
N PHE A 200 0.33 -4.44 18.08
CA PHE A 200 -0.24 -5.48 17.23
C PHE A 200 0.72 -6.66 17.05
N SER A 201 0.75 -7.56 18.05
CA SER A 201 1.66 -8.73 18.08
C SER A 201 1.54 -9.65 16.86
N SER A 202 0.34 -9.75 16.27
CA SER A 202 0.05 -10.62 15.11
C SER A 202 0.89 -10.29 13.87
N ILE A 203 1.35 -9.04 13.72
CA ILE A 203 2.01 -8.54 12.52
C ILE A 203 3.49 -8.17 12.73
N GLN A 204 3.97 -8.07 13.98
CA GLN A 204 5.35 -7.69 14.31
C GLN A 204 6.41 -8.55 13.59
N GLU A 205 6.24 -9.87 13.56
CA GLU A 205 7.18 -10.77 12.89
C GLU A 205 7.23 -10.51 11.37
N LEU A 206 6.07 -10.26 10.76
CA LEU A 206 5.99 -9.98 9.32
C LEU A 206 6.68 -8.66 9.01
N PHE A 207 6.45 -7.63 9.82
CA PHE A 207 7.11 -6.33 9.67
C PHE A 207 8.63 -6.42 9.70
N ASN A 208 9.20 -7.12 10.68
CA ASN A 208 10.65 -7.24 10.80
C ASN A 208 11.29 -7.94 9.59
N LYS A 209 10.58 -8.86 8.94
CA LYS A 209 11.09 -9.62 7.78
C LYS A 209 10.95 -8.87 6.46
N SER A 210 10.08 -7.87 6.39
CA SER A 210 9.72 -7.20 5.13
C SER A 210 9.75 -5.67 5.17
N GLN A 211 10.52 -5.10 6.10
CA GLN A 211 10.69 -3.65 6.20
C GLN A 211 11.64 -3.12 5.14
N TYR A 212 11.27 -2.01 4.51
CA TYR A 212 12.13 -1.20 3.67
C TYR A 212 12.04 0.27 4.08
N ALA A 213 13.12 0.81 4.62
CA ALA A 213 13.22 2.23 4.93
C ALA A 213 13.74 3.00 3.71
N ILE A 214 12.99 4.01 3.27
CA ILE A 214 13.43 4.91 2.21
C ILE A 214 14.66 5.67 2.72
N PRO A 215 15.81 5.61 2.02
CA PRO A 215 16.98 6.41 2.36
C PRO A 215 16.62 7.89 2.33
N ASN A 216 17.02 8.65 3.35
CA ASN A 216 16.87 10.10 3.30
C ASN A 216 17.83 10.65 2.25
N PHE A 217 17.32 11.30 1.21
CA PHE A 217 18.18 11.99 0.25
C PHE A 217 18.61 13.28 0.94
N GLY A 218 19.78 13.25 1.59
CA GLY A 218 20.47 14.49 1.96
C GLY A 218 20.64 15.39 0.72
N ALA A 219 21.00 16.66 0.92
CA ALA A 219 21.16 17.64 -0.16
C ALA A 219 22.03 17.14 -1.34
N GLU A 220 22.99 16.26 -1.07
CA GLU A 220 23.83 15.54 -2.03
C GLU A 220 23.03 14.64 -3.01
N GLY A 221 22.06 13.88 -2.51
CA GLY A 221 21.24 12.97 -3.31
C GLY A 221 20.27 13.72 -4.24
N LEU A 222 19.71 14.84 -3.77
CA LEU A 222 18.93 15.76 -4.59
C LEU A 222 19.78 16.38 -5.71
N LYS A 223 20.99 16.87 -5.39
CA LYS A 223 21.93 17.41 -6.40
C LYS A 223 22.33 16.36 -7.43
N LYS A 224 22.54 15.10 -7.02
CA LYS A 224 22.89 14.00 -7.93
C LYS A 224 21.74 13.65 -8.88
N ASN A 225 20.50 13.59 -8.38
CA ASN A 225 19.32 13.34 -9.21
C ASN A 225 19.00 14.51 -10.16
N ILE A 226 19.15 15.75 -9.71
CA ILE A 226 19.02 16.93 -10.57
C ILE A 226 20.09 16.90 -11.66
N ARG A 227 21.37 16.68 -11.31
CA ARG A 227 22.46 16.59 -12.31
C ARG A 227 22.21 15.50 -13.35
N LYS A 228 21.80 14.31 -12.91
CA LYS A 228 21.54 13.17 -13.82
C LYS A 228 20.39 13.48 -14.80
N ASN A 229 19.31 14.10 -14.32
CA ASN A 229 18.18 14.54 -15.15
C ASN A 229 18.54 15.64 -16.16
N PHE A 230 19.52 16.50 -15.84
CA PHE A 230 20.00 17.54 -16.76
C PHE A 230 21.00 17.01 -17.79
N THR A 231 21.84 16.03 -17.44
CA THR A 231 22.86 15.47 -18.36
C THR A 231 22.31 14.41 -19.31
N GLU A 232 21.24 13.70 -18.97
CA GLU A 232 20.61 12.72 -19.89
C GLU A 232 19.66 13.39 -20.91
N ARG A 233 19.45 14.71 -20.81
CA ARG A 233 18.62 15.53 -21.72
C ARG A 233 19.40 16.65 -22.42
N GLY A 234 20.72 16.63 -22.36
CA GLY A 234 21.62 17.56 -23.06
C GLY A 234 22.20 16.93 -24.32
#